data_AF-A0A0S2W0V4-F1
#
_entry.id   AF-A0A0S2W0V4-F1
#
_cell.length_a   1.000
_cell.length_b   1.000
_cell.length_c   1.000
_cell.angle_alpha   90.00
_cell.angle_beta   90.00
_cell.angle_gamma   90.00
#
_symmetry.space_group_name_H-M   'P 1'
#
loop_
_entity.id
_entity.type
_entity.pdbx_description
1 polymer ?
#
loop_
_entity_poly.entity_id
_entity_poly.type
_entity_poly.pdbx_seq_one_letter_code
_entity_poly.pdbx_strand_id
1 'polypeptide(L)' 'METEERIGPEGYTQAALEALADIALGRKSYPARDKDGREVPCQPTVAERLKALELLSRWSGEAGTGARAEPARIVDDV' A
#
# COMPACT_ATOMS: atom_id res chain seq x y z
N MET A 1 17.90 14.34 -20.77
CA MET A 1 17.91 13.45 -19.59
C MET A 1 16.73 12.54 -19.76
N GLU A 2 16.95 11.38 -20.36
CA GLU A 2 15.91 10.38 -20.57
C GLU A 2 15.77 9.62 -19.24
N THR A 3 14.66 9.86 -18.53
CA THR A 3 14.30 9.07 -17.35
C THR A 3 13.94 7.68 -17.84
N GLU A 4 14.92 6.79 -17.81
CA GLU A 4 14.74 5.38 -18.10
C GLU A 4 13.77 4.81 -17.05
N GLU A 5 12.48 4.79 -17.38
CA GLU A 5 11.44 4.21 -16.55
C GLU A 5 11.76 2.73 -16.40
N ARG A 6 12.38 2.35 -15.27
CA ARG A 6 12.59 0.96 -14.91
C ARG A 6 11.22 0.34 -14.65
N ILE A 7 10.68 -0.29 -15.68
CA ILE A 7 9.44 -1.06 -15.63
C ILE A 7 9.76 -2.35 -14.87
N GLY A 8 9.15 -2.54 -13.70
CA GLY A 8 9.23 -3.79 -12.95
C GLY A 8 8.52 -4.95 -13.68
N PRO A 9 8.63 -6.18 -13.17
CA PRO A 9 8.15 -7.39 -13.85
C PRO A 9 6.65 -7.43 -14.18
N GLU A 10 5.84 -6.48 -13.69
CA GLU A 10 4.39 -6.37 -13.95
C GLU A 10 3.94 -5.02 -14.55
N GLY A 11 4.85 -4.23 -15.12
CA GLY A 11 4.45 -2.96 -15.77
C GLY A 11 4.37 -1.74 -14.85
N TYR A 12 4.56 -1.91 -13.53
CA TYR A 12 4.66 -0.79 -12.60
C TYR A 12 6.06 -0.19 -12.60
N THR A 13 6.14 1.13 -12.68
CA THR A 13 7.38 1.88 -12.54
C THR A 13 7.78 1.96 -11.06
N GLN A 14 9.07 2.07 -10.78
CA GLN A 14 9.56 2.29 -9.41
C GLN A 14 8.87 3.49 -8.74
N ALA A 15 8.68 4.58 -9.49
CA ALA A 15 7.99 5.77 -9.00
C ALA A 15 6.53 5.51 -8.60
N ALA A 16 5.83 4.60 -9.27
CA ALA A 16 4.47 4.23 -8.91
C ALA A 16 4.43 3.45 -7.58
N LEU A 17 5.41 2.56 -7.35
CA LEU A 17 5.52 1.82 -6.09
C LEU A 17 5.88 2.75 -4.91
N GLU A 18 6.80 3.68 -5.12
CA GLU A 18 7.16 4.71 -4.13
C GLU A 18 5.94 5.60 -3.80
N ALA A 19 5.19 6.01 -4.81
CA ALA A 19 3.97 6.78 -4.62
C ALA A 19 2.89 6.02 -3.82
N LEU A 20 2.75 4.71 -4.03
CA LEU A 20 1.86 3.85 -3.25
C LEU A 20 2.35 3.72 -1.80
N ALA A 21 3.65 3.58 -1.58
CA ALA A 21 4.23 3.53 -0.23
C ALA A 21 4.01 4.84 0.54
N ASP A 22 4.17 5.99 -0.10
CA ASP A 22 3.90 7.30 0.51
C ASP A 22 2.43 7.47 0.89
N ILE A 23 1.51 6.94 0.07
CA ILE A 23 0.07 6.92 0.40
C ILE A 23 -0.16 6.02 1.61
N ALA A 24 0.34 4.77 1.58
CA ALA A 24 0.16 3.80 2.66
C ALA A 24 0.69 4.30 4.01
N LEU A 25 1.82 5.01 4.01
CA LEU A 25 2.43 5.61 5.20
C LEU A 25 1.79 6.94 5.63
N GLY A 26 0.83 7.48 4.87
CA GLY A 26 0.23 8.78 5.15
C GLY A 26 1.24 9.94 5.06
N ARG A 27 2.26 9.81 4.21
CA ARG A 27 3.26 10.88 3.96
C ARG A 27 2.83 11.83 2.86
N LYS A 28 1.95 11.36 1.97
CA LYS A 28 1.44 12.16 0.84
C LYS A 28 0.35 13.11 1.33
N SER A 29 0.40 14.36 0.89
CA SER A 29 -0.69 15.31 1.02
C SER A 29 -1.12 15.71 -0.38
N TYR A 30 -2.42 15.69 -0.67
CA TYR A 30 -2.96 16.13 -1.96
C TYR A 30 -3.90 17.32 -1.77
N PRO A 31 -3.95 18.24 -2.75
CA PRO A 31 -4.91 19.33 -2.72
C PRO A 31 -6.32 18.76 -2.89
N ALA A 32 -7.19 19.07 -1.94
CA ALA A 32 -8.63 18.84 -2.05
C ALA A 32 -9.35 20.19 -1.93
N ARG A 33 -10.57 20.28 -2.43
CA ARG A 33 -11.42 21.45 -2.18
C ARG A 33 -12.28 21.21 -0.96
N ASP A 34 -12.26 22.16 -0.03
CA ASP A 34 -13.23 22.19 1.05
C ASP A 34 -14.61 22.64 0.53
N LYS A 35 -15.60 22.68 1.44
CA LYS A 35 -16.98 23.11 1.15
C LYS A 35 -17.08 24.56 0.63
N ASP A 36 -16.07 25.38 0.92
CA ASP A 36 -15.97 26.78 0.54
C ASP A 36 -15.15 26.95 -0.77
N GLY A 37 -14.74 25.83 -1.38
CA GLY A 37 -13.98 25.80 -2.63
C GLY A 37 -12.49 26.11 -2.47
N ARG A 38 -11.98 26.22 -1.24
CA ARG A 38 -10.57 26.50 -0.98
C ARG A 38 -9.76 25.22 -1.06
N GLU A 39 -8.56 25.33 -1.64
CA GLU A 39 -7.62 24.20 -1.65
C GLU A 39 -7.06 23.99 -0.24
N VAL A 40 -7.26 22.79 0.30
CA VAL A 40 -6.76 22.36 1.58
C VAL A 40 -5.91 21.10 1.42
N PRO A 41 -4.82 20.95 2.19
CA PRO A 41 -4.04 19.73 2.20
C PRO A 41 -4.83 18.61 2.89
N CYS A 42 -5.14 17.56 2.14
CA CYS A 42 -5.78 16.36 2.68
C CYS A 42 -4.79 15.20 2.76
N GLN A 43 -4.91 14.46 3.86
CA GLN A 43 -4.20 13.21 4.07
C GLN A 43 -5.02 12.06 3.47
N PRO A 44 -4.35 10.98 3.00
CA PRO A 44 -5.01 9.76 2.59
C PRO A 44 -5.94 9.23 3.68
N THR A 45 -7.17 8.93 3.32
CA THR A 45 -8.13 8.26 4.19
C THR A 45 -7.64 6.86 4.55
N VAL A 46 -8.19 6.29 5.62
CA VAL A 46 -7.90 4.90 6.02
C VAL A 46 -8.15 3.92 4.86
N ALA A 47 -9.23 4.12 4.10
CA ALA A 47 -9.57 3.27 2.96
C ALA A 47 -8.52 3.33 1.85
N GLU A 48 -8.04 4.53 1.50
CA GLU A 48 -6.99 4.71 0.49
C GLU A 48 -5.66 4.10 0.94
N ARG A 49 -5.30 4.24 2.22
CA ARG A 49 -4.09 3.60 2.77
C ARG A 49 -4.16 2.08 2.71
N LEU A 50 -5.30 1.50 3.08
CA LEU A 50 -5.51 0.05 2.98
C LEU A 50 -5.45 -0.44 1.52
N LYS A 51 -6.01 0.34 0.60
CA LYS A 51 -5.94 0.00 -0.83
C LYS A 51 -4.51 0.05 -1.36
N ALA A 52 -3.71 1.03 -0.95
CA ALA A 52 -2.31 1.12 -1.32
C ALA A 52 -1.50 -0.06 -0.78
N LEU A 53 -1.74 -0.48 0.46
CA LEU A 53 -1.12 -1.69 1.03
C LEU A 53 -1.50 -2.95 0.26
N GLU A 54 -2.78 -3.12 -0.11
CA GLU A 54 -3.22 -4.27 -0.91
C GLU A 54 -2.48 -4.35 -2.26
N LEU A 55 -2.29 -3.21 -2.94
CA LEU A 55 -1.56 -3.15 -4.21
C LEU A 55 -0.06 -3.46 -4.02
N LEU A 56 0.55 -2.95 -2.95
CA LEU A 56 1.95 -3.26 -2.62
C LEU A 56 2.15 -4.73 -2.26
N SER A 57 1.25 -5.35 -1.49
CA SER A 57 1.33 -6.77 -1.13
C SER A 57 1.20 -7.69 -2.34
N ARG A 58 0.36 -7.32 -3.33
CA ARG A 58 0.27 -8.04 -4.60
C ARG A 58 1.60 -8.01 -5.35
N TRP A 59 2.24 -6.85 -5.42
CA TRP A 59 3.55 -6.70 -6.06
C TRP A 59 4.67 -7.45 -5.33
N SER A 60 4.63 -7.46 -3.98
CA SER A 60 5.60 -8.22 -3.17
C SER A 60 5.44 -9.74 -3.29
N GLY A 61 4.42 -10.24 -3.99
CA GLY A 61 4.10 -11.67 -4.06
C GLY A 61 3.53 -12.23 -2.75
N GLU A 62 3.18 -11.38 -1.78
CA GLU A 62 2.58 -11.78 -0.50
C GLU A 62 1.06 -11.98 -0.59
N ALA A 63 0.50 -11.99 -1.81
CA ALA A 63 -0.86 -12.49 -2.04
C ALA A 63 -0.85 -14.02 -2.09
N GLY A 64 -0.48 -14.68 -0.99
CA GLY A 64 -0.38 -16.15 -1.00
C GLY A 64 0.16 -16.86 0.24
N THR A 65 0.68 -16.18 1.25
CA THR A 65 0.98 -16.83 2.53
C THR A 65 -0.26 -16.80 3.40
N GLY A 66 -1.17 -17.72 3.08
CA GLY A 66 -1.92 -18.40 4.13
C GLY A 66 -0.89 -19.09 5.04
N ALA A 67 -0.29 -18.34 5.96
CA ALA A 67 0.24 -18.90 7.18
C ALA A 67 -0.99 -19.47 7.88
N ARG A 68 -1.35 -20.70 7.52
CA ARG A 68 -2.14 -21.59 8.35
C ARG A 68 -1.39 -21.60 9.66
N ALA A 69 -1.81 -20.75 10.59
CA ALA A 69 -1.42 -20.88 11.98
C ALA A 69 -1.83 -22.30 12.32
N GLU A 70 -0.87 -23.22 12.39
CA GLU A 70 -1.14 -24.55 12.90
C GLU A 70 -1.73 -24.33 14.29
N PRO A 71 -2.94 -24.83 14.59
CA PRO A 71 -3.47 -24.74 15.93
C PRO A 71 -2.46 -25.44 16.83
N ALA A 72 -1.90 -24.69 17.79
CA ALA A 72 -1.01 -25.25 18.79
C ALA A 72 -1.71 -26.46 19.42
N ARG A 73 -1.17 -27.66 19.21
CA ARG A 73 -1.69 -28.87 19.86
C ARG A 73 -1.38 -28.72 21.34
N ILE A 74 -2.39 -28.39 22.13
CA ILE A 74 -2.33 -28.51 23.58
C ILE A 74 -2.22 -30.02 23.85
N VAL A 75 -1.05 -30.47 24.25
CA VAL A 75 -0.87 -31.80 24.83
C VAL A 75 -1.27 -31.68 26.30
N ASP A 76 -2.40 -32.30 26.65
CA ASP A 76 -2.81 -32.48 28.05
C ASP A 76 -1.98 -33.66 28.57
N ASP A 77 -1.04 -33.38 29.47
CA ASP A 77 -0.21 -34.38 30.15
C ASP A 77 -1.03 -34.94 31.33
N VAL A 78 -1.44 -36.20 31.24
CA VAL A 78 -2.11 -36.99 32.31
C VAL A 78 -1.24 -38.19 32.68
#